data_AF-A0A1W2CC54-F1
#
_entry.id   AF-A0A1W2CC54-F1
#
_cell.length_a   1.000
_cell.length_b   1.000
_cell.length_c   1.000
_cell.angle_alpha   90.00
_cell.angle_beta   90.00
_cell.angle_gamma   90.00
#
_symmetry.space_group_name_H-M   'P 1'
#
loop_
_entity.id
_entity.type
_entity.pdbx_description
1 polymer ?
#
loop_
_entity_poly.entity_id
_entity_poly.type
_entity_poly.pdbx_seq_one_letter_code
_entity_poly.pdbx_strand_id
1 'polypeptide(L)'
;MTTLMTALVLSAVNLGLIWLLMAAPLGNRTIKIQKRIATDAPRAWSLLGPGARFEQWNSDVLASRWSGGDPSRLELSYKHPDRHGRPTVRGFRTEVFEAEDRLERSIETSVTDDSALDIGHWKDFRECRAVRPVDGGALVTVSQTDRYRGAALLIYRYMCLRAEMSSLARYIAGQPSLRRHPLTYPAIQTLLAILSTLMLWPFFGLSERGLMISALLTIVILLHEFGHMAAYRAFGHTHVRLMFIPLLGGIAIGSRPYANRFEVATCALMGSGMSAFLVPALTAADQSARALRLFGDISGPLMAFLLILGAFNLLNLLPMHRFDGGQVLRQVFRGRGSQMAASMLLTGVILWIGWRIGVPPMGLMAALAVFTLMSLIGSAGPRPRDELADLTPAERLLVGFGLFAAISIHGYAVIYACDRLFG
;
A
#
# COMPACT_ATOMS: atom_id res chain seq x y z
N MET A 1 -15.85 29.85 14.90
CA MET A 1 -14.96 29.69 13.73
C MET A 1 -15.83 29.61 12.49
N THR A 2 -15.49 30.28 11.39
CA THR A 2 -16.26 30.16 10.14
C THR A 2 -16.10 28.73 9.57
N THR A 3 -17.11 28.22 8.88
CA THR A 3 -17.06 26.91 8.19
C THR A 3 -15.81 26.76 7.32
N LEU A 4 -15.38 27.85 6.68
CA LEU A 4 -14.13 27.94 5.92
C LEU A 4 -12.88 27.71 6.78
N MET A 5 -12.78 28.35 7.96
CA MET A 5 -11.64 28.14 8.86
C MET A 5 -11.59 26.69 9.38
N THR A 6 -12.74 26.11 9.72
CA THR A 6 -12.79 24.72 10.16
C THR A 6 -12.36 23.77 9.05
N ALA A 7 -12.83 23.97 7.81
CA ALA A 7 -12.42 23.18 6.65
C ALA A 7 -10.92 23.30 6.35
N LEU A 8 -10.36 24.52 6.44
CA LEU A 8 -8.93 24.77 6.23
C LEU A 8 -8.07 24.11 7.31
N VAL A 9 -8.44 24.26 8.59
CA VAL A 9 -7.71 23.65 9.72
C VAL A 9 -7.73 22.12 9.61
N LEU A 10 -8.90 21.53 9.35
CA LEU A 10 -9.03 20.07 9.19
C LEU A 10 -8.22 19.56 8.00
N SER A 11 -8.25 20.27 6.87
CA SER A 11 -7.45 19.92 5.68
C SER A 11 -5.96 20.01 5.97
N ALA A 12 -5.50 21.07 6.63
CA ALA A 12 -4.09 21.25 6.98
C ALA A 12 -3.60 20.18 7.96
N VAL A 13 -4.39 19.86 9.00
CA VAL A 13 -4.06 18.79 9.95
C VAL A 13 -3.99 17.44 9.25
N ASN A 14 -4.96 17.13 8.39
CA ASN A 14 -5.01 15.87 7.64
C ASN A 14 -3.81 15.73 6.69
N LEU A 15 -3.56 16.74 5.84
CA LEU A 15 -2.42 16.73 4.92
C LEU A 15 -1.08 16.68 5.66
N GLY A 16 -0.96 17.39 6.79
CA GLY A 16 0.21 17.33 7.66
C GLY A 16 0.44 15.94 8.24
N LEU A 17 -0.62 15.25 8.67
CA LEU A 17 -0.53 13.88 9.17
C LEU A 17 -0.15 12.88 8.07
N ILE A 18 -0.76 12.96 6.89
CA ILE A 18 -0.41 12.13 5.74
C ILE A 18 1.05 12.34 5.35
N TRP A 19 1.49 13.60 5.30
CA TRP A 19 2.88 13.93 5.03
C TRP A 19 3.82 13.36 6.10
N LEU A 20 3.48 13.48 7.38
CA LEU A 20 4.26 12.92 8.49
C LEU A 20 4.41 11.41 8.38
N LEU A 21 3.31 10.72 8.06
CA LEU A 21 3.28 9.26 7.96
C LEU A 21 4.00 8.74 6.72
N MET A 22 3.91 9.43 5.58
CA MET A 22 4.33 8.87 4.28
C MET A 22 5.57 9.53 3.66
N ALA A 23 5.87 10.79 3.98
CA ALA A 23 6.83 11.59 3.22
C ALA A 23 7.89 12.29 4.07
N ALA A 24 7.66 12.49 5.37
CA ALA A 24 8.59 13.19 6.25
C ALA A 24 10.00 12.58 6.19
N PRO A 25 11.05 13.39 5.96
CA PRO A 25 12.42 12.89 5.80
C PRO A 25 13.03 12.54 7.16
N LEU A 26 12.63 11.41 7.74
CA LEU A 26 13.14 10.98 9.04
C LEU A 26 14.63 10.63 9.02
N GLY A 27 15.16 10.25 7.85
CA GLY A 27 16.58 9.97 7.63
C GLY A 27 16.99 8.62 8.21
N ASN A 28 18.28 8.48 8.54
CA ASN A 28 18.81 7.24 9.12
C ASN A 28 18.39 7.16 10.59
N ARG A 29 17.67 6.09 10.95
CA ARG A 29 17.20 5.86 12.32
C ARG A 29 17.49 4.43 12.74
N THR A 30 17.80 4.26 14.02
CA THR A 30 18.00 2.97 14.65
C THR A 30 16.85 2.68 15.59
N ILE A 31 16.12 1.59 15.35
CA ILE A 31 15.12 1.07 16.26
C ILE A 31 15.80 0.04 17.16
N LYS A 32 15.72 0.21 18.47
CA LYS A 32 16.30 -0.71 19.47
C LYS A 32 15.18 -1.28 20.34
N ILE A 33 15.05 -2.60 20.36
CA ILE A 33 14.15 -3.34 21.26
C ILE A 33 15.00 -4.16 22.22
N GLN A 34 14.67 -4.06 23.51
CA GLN A 34 15.31 -4.86 24.55
C GLN A 34 14.25 -5.69 25.27
N LYS A 35 14.60 -6.95 25.56
CA LYS A 35 13.71 -7.84 26.30
C LYS A 35 14.52 -8.77 27.20
N ARG A 36 14.14 -8.83 28.47
CA ARG A 36 14.61 -9.87 29.38
C ARG A 36 13.91 -11.17 29.05
N ILE A 37 14.68 -12.24 28.94
CA ILE A 37 14.19 -13.59 28.67
C ILE A 37 14.60 -14.51 29.80
N ALA A 38 13.69 -15.39 30.22
CA ALA A 38 13.87 -16.36 31.29
C ALA A 38 14.70 -17.58 30.83
N THR A 39 15.90 -17.33 30.30
CA THR A 39 16.91 -18.35 29.97
C THR A 39 18.29 -17.77 30.20
N ASP A 40 19.28 -18.64 30.42
CA ASP A 40 20.69 -18.29 30.50
C ASP A 40 21.22 -17.67 29.20
N ALA A 41 22.24 -16.80 29.33
CA ALA A 41 22.83 -16.08 28.19
C ALA A 41 23.43 -17.01 27.11
N PRO A 42 24.12 -18.13 27.43
CA PRO A 42 24.61 -19.07 26.43
C PRO A 42 23.49 -19.68 25.58
N ARG A 43 22.38 -20.11 26.21
CA ARG A 43 21.22 -20.62 25.47
C ARG A 43 20.55 -19.53 24.63
N ALA A 44 20.37 -18.33 25.15
CA ALA A 44 19.84 -17.21 24.36
C ALA A 44 20.72 -16.90 23.14
N TRP A 45 22.05 -16.92 23.32
CA TRP A 45 23.02 -16.71 22.25
C TRP A 45 22.95 -17.81 21.18
N SER A 46 22.77 -19.08 21.57
CA SER A 46 22.62 -20.19 20.61
C SER A 46 21.43 -20.05 19.65
N LEU A 47 20.42 -19.24 20.02
CA LEU A 47 19.22 -18.98 19.21
C LEU A 47 19.35 -17.75 18.30
N LEU A 48 20.40 -16.95 18.45
CA LEU A 48 20.57 -15.64 17.79
C LEU A 48 21.91 -15.48 17.06
N GLY A 49 22.96 -16.16 17.53
CA GLY A 49 24.32 -16.05 17.01
C GLY A 49 24.62 -17.04 15.88
N PRO A 50 25.92 -17.28 15.59
CA PRO A 50 26.35 -18.23 14.57
C PRO A 50 25.81 -19.64 14.81
N GLY A 51 25.32 -20.27 13.75
CA GLY A 51 24.69 -21.59 13.81
C GLY A 51 23.24 -21.60 14.28
N ALA A 52 22.67 -20.45 14.64
CA ALA A 52 21.28 -20.35 15.07
C ALA A 52 20.31 -20.82 13.98
N ARG A 53 19.26 -21.52 14.43
CA ARG A 53 18.16 -22.03 13.60
C ARG A 53 16.92 -21.16 13.73
N PHE A 54 16.89 -20.05 13.00
CA PHE A 54 15.84 -19.03 13.12
C PHE A 54 14.44 -19.57 12.82
N GLU A 55 14.31 -20.57 11.95
CA GLU A 55 13.02 -21.20 11.59
C GLU A 55 12.30 -21.87 12.78
N GLN A 56 13.00 -22.15 13.88
CA GLN A 56 12.41 -22.77 15.08
C GLN A 56 11.44 -21.84 15.81
N TRP A 57 11.74 -20.53 15.81
CA TRP A 57 11.04 -19.56 16.64
C TRP A 57 10.56 -18.33 15.88
N ASN A 58 11.19 -17.97 14.75
CA ASN A 58 10.75 -16.88 13.91
C ASN A 58 9.73 -17.39 12.89
N SER A 59 8.48 -16.93 13.01
CA SER A 59 7.39 -17.39 12.15
C SER A 59 7.55 -17.00 10.68
N ASP A 60 8.38 -16.01 10.36
CA ASP A 60 8.55 -15.51 9.01
C ASP A 60 9.71 -16.19 8.26
N VAL A 61 10.57 -16.90 8.98
CA VAL A 61 11.70 -17.65 8.42
C VAL A 61 11.28 -19.10 8.16
N LEU A 62 11.53 -19.59 6.94
CA LEU A 62 11.31 -20.98 6.53
C LEU A 62 12.54 -21.85 6.75
N ALA A 63 13.73 -21.32 6.47
CA ALA A 63 14.98 -22.00 6.66
C ALA A 63 16.11 -21.01 6.92
N SER A 64 17.07 -21.42 7.74
CA SER A 64 18.34 -20.74 7.92
C SER A 64 19.49 -21.68 7.55
N ARG A 65 20.44 -21.17 6.76
CA ARG A 65 21.61 -21.93 6.30
C ARG A 65 22.86 -21.11 6.53
N TRP A 66 23.78 -21.68 7.29
CA TRP A 66 25.12 -21.13 7.45
C TRP A 66 26.01 -21.76 6.39
N SER A 67 26.85 -20.95 5.73
CA SER A 67 27.82 -21.48 4.77
C SER A 67 28.73 -22.48 5.50
N GLY A 68 29.00 -23.65 4.90
CA GLY A 68 29.64 -24.78 5.58
C GLY A 68 30.92 -24.39 6.31
N GLY A 69 30.84 -24.31 7.65
CA GLY A 69 31.95 -23.95 8.54
C GLY A 69 32.30 -22.45 8.64
N ASP A 70 31.68 -21.57 7.85
CA ASP A 70 31.95 -20.14 7.83
C ASP A 70 30.85 -19.35 8.58
N PRO A 71 31.10 -18.90 9.83
CA PRO A 71 30.14 -18.15 10.62
C PRO A 71 29.95 -16.70 10.14
N SER A 72 30.61 -16.28 9.05
CA SER A 72 30.48 -14.95 8.45
C SER A 72 29.42 -14.86 7.36
N ARG A 73 28.78 -15.98 6.99
CA ARG A 73 27.77 -16.04 5.93
C ARG A 73 26.52 -16.79 6.37
N LEU A 74 25.39 -16.09 6.32
CA LEU A 74 24.07 -16.60 6.64
C LEU A 74 23.13 -16.39 5.45
N GLU A 75 22.41 -17.44 5.07
CA GLU A 75 21.30 -17.37 4.12
C GLU A 75 20.00 -17.65 4.86
N LEU A 76 19.03 -16.74 4.72
CA LEU A 76 17.67 -16.90 5.24
C LEU A 76 16.68 -17.02 4.10
N SER A 77 15.82 -18.03 4.18
CA SER A 77 14.66 -18.18 3.31
C SER A 77 13.41 -17.75 4.08
N TYR A 78 12.62 -16.84 3.51
CA TYR A 78 11.44 -16.25 4.14
C TYR A 78 10.14 -16.78 3.55
N LYS A 79 9.08 -16.78 4.36
CA LYS A 79 7.71 -17.10 3.91
C LYS A 79 7.16 -16.13 2.89
N HIS A 80 7.65 -14.88 2.88
CA HIS A 80 7.23 -13.91 1.88
C HIS A 80 7.77 -14.33 0.51
N PRO A 81 6.90 -14.56 -0.48
CA PRO A 81 7.35 -15.00 -1.79
C PRO A 81 8.00 -13.87 -2.59
N ASP A 82 8.95 -14.24 -3.43
CA ASP A 82 9.43 -13.44 -4.54
C ASP A 82 8.34 -13.31 -5.62
N ARG A 83 8.63 -12.56 -6.68
CA ARG A 83 7.69 -12.33 -7.78
C ARG A 83 7.26 -13.60 -8.54
N HIS A 84 8.01 -14.69 -8.43
CA HIS A 84 7.70 -15.98 -9.04
C HIS A 84 6.92 -16.91 -8.08
N GLY A 85 6.57 -16.43 -6.89
CA GLY A 85 5.87 -17.21 -5.88
C GLY A 85 6.79 -18.13 -5.06
N ARG A 86 8.11 -18.07 -5.25
CA ARG A 86 9.09 -18.86 -4.51
C ARG A 86 9.47 -18.14 -3.21
N PRO A 87 9.88 -18.82 -2.14
CA PRO A 87 10.38 -18.16 -0.93
C PRO A 87 11.47 -17.12 -1.24
N THR A 88 11.37 -15.91 -0.68
CA THR A 88 12.45 -14.91 -0.82
C THR A 88 13.68 -15.42 -0.09
N VAL A 89 14.82 -15.41 -0.77
CA VAL A 89 16.11 -15.81 -0.19
C VAL A 89 16.96 -14.55 -0.03
N ARG A 90 17.57 -14.38 1.15
CA ARG A 90 18.45 -13.27 1.46
C ARG A 90 19.76 -13.77 2.05
N GLY A 91 20.86 -13.34 1.45
CA GLY A 91 22.21 -13.54 1.95
C GLY A 91 22.61 -12.41 2.88
N PHE A 92 23.31 -12.76 3.96
CA PHE A 92 23.85 -11.86 4.94
C PHE A 92 25.34 -12.13 5.16
N ARG A 93 26.10 -11.05 5.33
CA ARG A 93 27.40 -11.07 5.99
C ARG A 93 27.20 -10.85 7.47
N THR A 94 27.88 -11.64 8.28
CA THR A 94 27.79 -11.60 9.72
C THR A 94 29.15 -11.33 10.36
N GLU A 95 29.17 -10.46 11.35
CA GLU A 95 30.37 -10.11 12.12
C GLU A 95 30.03 -10.26 13.60
N VAL A 96 30.81 -11.05 14.33
CA VAL A 96 30.57 -11.35 15.75
C VAL A 96 31.53 -10.53 16.59
N PHE A 97 30.99 -9.86 17.60
CA PHE A 97 31.75 -9.10 18.57
C PHE A 97 31.48 -9.66 19.96
N GLU A 98 32.53 -9.84 20.74
CA GLU A 98 32.46 -10.18 22.16
C GLU A 98 33.07 -9.02 22.94
N ALA A 99 32.35 -8.52 23.93
CA ALA A 99 32.84 -7.44 24.78
C ALA A 99 34.09 -7.89 25.55
N GLU A 100 34.95 -6.95 25.94
CA GLU A 100 36.19 -7.24 26.68
C GLU A 100 35.92 -7.97 28.01
N ASP A 101 34.79 -7.68 28.63
CA ASP A 101 34.33 -8.36 29.86
C ASP A 101 33.80 -9.79 29.62
N ARG A 102 33.66 -10.20 28.34
CA ARG A 102 33.05 -11.45 27.87
C ARG A 102 31.63 -11.70 28.38
N LEU A 103 30.96 -10.66 28.89
CA LEU A 103 29.59 -10.75 29.35
C LEU A 103 28.63 -10.50 28.19
N GLU A 104 28.96 -9.60 27.27
CA GLU A 104 28.12 -9.31 26.11
C GLU A 104 28.65 -9.95 24.83
N ARG A 105 27.77 -10.65 24.12
CA ARG A 105 28.01 -11.16 22.77
C ARG A 105 27.05 -10.50 21.80
N SER A 106 27.55 -10.03 20.68
CA SER A 106 26.74 -9.42 19.64
C SER A 106 27.11 -9.91 18.25
N ILE A 107 26.13 -9.91 17.36
CA ILE A 107 26.28 -10.25 15.95
C ILE A 107 25.68 -9.11 15.13
N GLU A 108 26.50 -8.49 14.31
CA GLU A 108 26.05 -7.56 13.29
C GLU A 108 25.83 -8.31 11.97
N THR A 109 24.76 -7.96 11.29
CA THR A 109 24.35 -8.56 10.02
C THR A 109 24.08 -7.47 8.99
N SER A 110 24.61 -7.67 7.79
CA SER A 110 24.40 -6.78 6.64
C SER A 110 24.00 -7.60 5.42
N VAL A 111 23.09 -7.08 4.61
CA VAL A 111 22.56 -7.81 3.45
C VAL A 111 23.59 -7.78 2.32
N THR A 112 23.89 -8.96 1.77
CA THR A 112 24.83 -9.12 0.66
C THR A 112 24.17 -9.54 -0.64
N ASP A 113 23.03 -10.23 -0.56
CA ASP A 113 22.21 -10.60 -1.72
C ASP A 113 20.73 -10.72 -1.31
N ASP A 114 19.81 -10.44 -2.22
CA ASP A 114 18.37 -10.61 -2.01
C ASP A 114 17.72 -11.08 -3.32
N SER A 115 16.89 -12.11 -3.27
CA SER A 115 16.28 -12.68 -4.48
C SER A 115 15.13 -11.83 -5.05
N ALA A 116 14.60 -10.87 -4.31
CA ALA A 116 13.46 -10.04 -4.69
C ALA A 116 13.83 -8.58 -4.97
N LEU A 117 14.73 -8.00 -4.18
CA LEU A 117 15.08 -6.57 -4.22
C LEU A 117 16.52 -6.33 -4.69
N ASP A 118 16.72 -5.20 -5.36
CA ASP A 118 18.07 -4.73 -5.72
C ASP A 118 18.92 -4.47 -4.47
N ILE A 119 20.21 -4.78 -4.54
CA ILE A 119 21.11 -4.63 -3.38
C ILE A 119 21.23 -3.17 -2.92
N GLY A 120 21.04 -2.21 -3.83
CA GLY A 120 21.01 -0.79 -3.51
C GLY A 120 19.86 -0.39 -2.57
N HIS A 121 18.81 -1.21 -2.46
CA HIS A 121 17.75 -1.04 -1.47
C HIS A 121 18.28 -1.19 -0.04
N TRP A 122 19.24 -2.09 0.18
CA TRP A 122 19.75 -2.46 1.51
C TRP A 122 20.96 -1.64 1.96
N LYS A 123 21.35 -0.61 1.20
CA LYS A 123 22.59 0.16 1.44
C LYS A 123 22.73 0.69 2.87
N ASP A 124 21.62 1.22 3.42
CA ASP A 124 21.55 1.85 4.75
C ASP A 124 21.11 0.84 5.82
N PHE A 125 20.70 -0.37 5.43
CA PHE A 125 20.18 -1.38 6.34
C PHE A 125 21.32 -2.09 7.10
N ARG A 126 21.27 -2.06 8.42
CA ARG A 126 22.14 -2.82 9.32
C ARG A 126 21.32 -3.38 10.47
N GLU A 127 21.65 -4.57 10.91
CA GLU A 127 20.98 -5.20 12.04
C GLU A 127 22.01 -5.75 13.03
N CYS A 128 21.83 -5.48 14.31
CA CYS A 128 22.66 -6.01 15.37
C CYS A 128 21.79 -6.72 16.42
N ARG A 129 22.24 -7.90 16.85
CA ARG A 129 21.62 -8.68 17.92
C ARG A 129 22.64 -8.89 19.00
N ALA A 130 22.32 -8.52 20.24
CA ALA A 130 23.21 -8.65 21.38
C ALA A 130 22.54 -9.39 22.54
N VAL A 131 23.33 -10.18 23.26
CA VAL A 131 22.91 -10.95 24.43
C VAL A 131 23.88 -10.67 25.56
N ARG A 132 23.32 -10.31 26.72
CA ARG A 132 24.07 -10.04 27.96
C ARG A 132 23.42 -10.77 29.14
N PRO A 133 24.17 -11.40 30.06
CA PRO A 133 23.62 -11.99 31.27
C PRO A 133 23.03 -10.91 32.18
N VAL A 134 21.92 -11.25 32.84
CA VAL A 134 21.28 -10.44 33.88
C VAL A 134 20.74 -11.36 34.97
N ASP A 135 20.51 -10.84 36.18
CA ASP A 135 19.98 -11.66 37.27
C ASP A 135 18.67 -12.35 36.88
N GLY A 136 18.62 -13.68 36.95
CA GLY A 136 17.44 -14.45 36.58
C GLY A 136 17.19 -14.61 35.07
N GLY A 137 18.19 -14.35 34.21
CA GLY A 137 18.10 -14.71 32.79
C GLY A 137 19.11 -13.99 31.87
N ALA A 138 18.65 -13.62 30.68
CA ALA A 138 19.44 -12.92 29.67
C ALA A 138 18.68 -11.69 29.16
N LEU A 139 19.40 -10.60 28.93
CA LEU A 139 18.89 -9.43 28.23
C LEU A 139 19.25 -9.58 26.76
N VAL A 140 18.23 -9.71 25.91
CA VAL A 140 18.39 -9.72 24.46
C VAL A 140 18.05 -8.34 23.92
N THR A 141 18.95 -7.80 23.12
CA THR A 141 18.80 -6.54 22.40
C THR A 141 18.80 -6.81 20.91
N VAL A 142 17.82 -6.28 20.19
CA VAL A 142 17.81 -6.27 18.71
C VAL A 142 17.73 -4.81 18.27
N SER A 143 18.68 -4.40 17.44
CA SER A 143 18.68 -3.08 16.80
C SER A 143 18.69 -3.22 15.29
N GLN A 144 17.88 -2.40 14.62
CA GLN A 144 17.88 -2.27 13.16
C GLN A 144 18.02 -0.79 12.78
N THR A 145 19.02 -0.50 11.96
CA THR A 145 19.27 0.81 11.37
C THR A 145 18.86 0.77 9.91
N ASP A 146 18.09 1.75 9.48
CA ASP A 146 17.72 1.93 8.07
C ASP A 146 17.37 3.40 7.80
N ARG A 147 17.19 3.77 6.53
CA ARG A 147 16.73 5.09 6.11
C ARG A 147 15.23 5.12 5.96
N TYR A 148 14.57 5.95 6.78
CA TYR A 148 13.11 6.08 6.80
C TYR A 148 12.65 7.37 6.12
N ARG A 149 11.59 7.23 5.32
CA ARG A 149 10.82 8.33 4.74
C ARG A 149 9.36 8.13 5.13
N GLY A 150 8.88 8.96 6.04
CA GLY A 150 7.59 8.83 6.71
C GLY A 150 7.65 7.97 7.98
N ALA A 151 6.82 8.32 8.96
CA ALA A 151 6.72 7.60 10.23
C ALA A 151 6.03 6.23 10.10
N ALA A 152 5.24 5.98 9.06
CA ALA A 152 4.50 4.72 8.90
C ALA A 152 5.43 3.51 8.80
N LEU A 153 6.49 3.58 7.97
CA LEU A 153 7.46 2.50 7.83
C LEU A 153 8.26 2.27 9.12
N LEU A 154 8.59 3.35 9.84
CA LEU A 154 9.28 3.28 11.13
C LEU A 154 8.41 2.57 12.18
N ILE A 155 7.14 2.96 12.29
CA ILE A 155 6.16 2.35 13.20
C ILE A 155 5.95 0.87 12.83
N TYR A 156 5.78 0.56 11.55
CA TYR A 156 5.65 -0.80 11.07
C TYR A 156 6.88 -1.65 11.46
N ARG A 157 8.09 -1.15 11.23
CA ARG A 157 9.32 -1.85 11.58
C ARG A 157 9.43 -2.10 13.09
N TYR A 158 9.08 -1.11 13.90
CA TYR A 158 9.01 -1.24 15.36
C TYR A 158 8.04 -2.36 15.78
N MET A 159 6.85 -2.41 15.17
CA MET A 159 5.86 -3.45 15.46
C MET A 159 6.36 -4.85 15.07
N CYS A 160 7.02 -5.00 13.91
CA CYS A 160 7.61 -6.27 13.48
C CYS A 160 8.68 -6.76 14.46
N LEU A 161 9.62 -5.90 14.86
CA LEU A 161 10.66 -6.24 15.83
C LEU A 161 10.08 -6.65 17.19
N ARG A 162 9.04 -5.94 17.65
CA ARG A 162 8.34 -6.28 18.89
C ARG A 162 7.64 -7.64 18.80
N ALA A 163 7.04 -7.95 17.66
CA ALA A 163 6.41 -9.25 17.41
C ALA A 163 7.45 -10.38 17.38
N GLU A 164 8.58 -10.17 16.70
CA GLU A 164 9.70 -11.10 16.65
C GLU A 164 10.25 -11.42 18.05
N MET A 165 10.56 -10.39 18.86
CA MET A 165 11.00 -10.53 20.25
C MET A 165 9.95 -11.19 21.15
N SER A 166 8.68 -11.10 20.78
CA SER A 166 7.60 -11.82 21.47
C SER A 166 7.55 -13.28 21.08
N SER A 167 7.80 -13.62 19.81
CA SER A 167 7.92 -14.99 19.34
C SER A 167 9.09 -15.72 20.01
N LEU A 168 10.28 -15.08 20.08
CA LEU A 168 11.44 -15.66 20.76
C LEU A 168 11.16 -15.98 22.24
N ALA A 169 10.58 -15.02 22.97
CA ALA A 169 10.26 -15.21 24.38
C ALA A 169 9.23 -16.32 24.61
N ARG A 170 8.23 -16.44 23.72
CA ARG A 170 7.22 -17.50 23.79
C ARG A 170 7.81 -18.86 23.48
N TYR A 171 8.68 -18.95 22.47
CA TYR A 171 9.40 -20.18 22.14
C TYR A 171 10.21 -20.70 23.33
N ILE A 172 10.95 -19.82 23.99
CA ILE A 172 11.73 -20.17 25.19
C ILE A 172 10.81 -20.61 26.34
N ALA A 173 9.63 -20.01 26.48
CA ALA A 173 8.61 -20.42 27.44
C ALA A 173 7.82 -21.68 27.03
N GLY A 174 8.14 -22.34 25.90
CA GLY A 174 7.41 -23.50 25.40
C GLY A 174 6.00 -23.20 24.88
N GLN A 175 5.69 -21.92 24.62
CA GLN A 175 4.38 -21.47 24.15
C GLN A 175 4.35 -21.39 22.62
N PRO A 176 3.17 -21.59 21.98
CA PRO A 176 3.04 -21.48 20.53
C PRO A 176 3.31 -20.05 20.06
N SER A 177 3.95 -19.90 18.89
CA SER A 177 4.25 -18.61 18.26
C SER A 177 2.99 -17.86 17.84
N LEU A 178 3.05 -16.52 17.86
CA LEU A 178 1.95 -15.65 17.40
C LEU A 178 1.88 -15.68 15.88
N ARG A 179 0.73 -16.09 15.31
CA ARG A 179 0.60 -16.33 13.85
C ARG A 179 0.06 -15.15 13.02
N ARG A 180 -0.50 -14.08 13.62
CA ARG A 180 -1.21 -13.03 12.85
C ARG A 180 -1.04 -11.61 13.39
N HIS A 181 -0.83 -10.66 12.49
CA HIS A 181 -0.81 -9.23 12.77
C HIS A 181 -2.25 -8.70 12.99
N PRO A 182 -2.53 -7.99 14.09
CA PRO A 182 -3.89 -7.62 14.47
C PRO A 182 -4.61 -6.74 13.45
N LEU A 183 -3.88 -5.83 12.77
CA LEU A 183 -4.45 -4.92 11.77
C LEU A 183 -5.14 -5.62 10.59
N THR A 184 -5.03 -6.93 10.44
CA THR A 184 -5.63 -7.68 9.32
C THR A 184 -6.94 -8.38 9.67
N TYR A 185 -7.45 -8.23 10.90
CA TYR A 185 -8.73 -8.81 11.30
C TYR A 185 -9.92 -8.06 10.65
N PRO A 186 -10.93 -8.78 10.10
CA PRO A 186 -12.08 -8.16 9.44
C PRO A 186 -12.81 -7.12 10.32
N ALA A 187 -13.01 -7.41 11.60
CA ALA A 187 -13.64 -6.48 12.53
C ALA A 187 -12.87 -5.16 12.68
N ILE A 188 -11.53 -5.22 12.69
CA ILE A 188 -10.69 -4.01 12.73
C ILE A 188 -10.79 -3.26 11.40
N GLN A 189 -10.84 -3.95 10.27
CA GLN A 189 -11.05 -3.32 8.96
C GLN A 189 -12.40 -2.61 8.86
N THR A 190 -13.47 -3.24 9.36
CA THR A 190 -14.79 -2.59 9.46
C THR A 190 -14.76 -1.37 10.37
N LEU A 191 -14.11 -1.47 11.53
CA LEU A 191 -13.94 -0.33 12.43
C LEU A 191 -13.16 0.83 11.78
N LEU A 192 -12.08 0.52 11.05
CA LEU A 192 -11.28 1.51 10.34
C LEU A 192 -12.07 2.18 9.19
N ALA A 193 -12.91 1.42 8.49
CA ALA A 193 -13.79 1.98 7.46
C ALA A 193 -14.84 2.93 8.08
N ILE A 194 -15.50 2.52 9.17
CA ILE A 194 -16.44 3.39 9.91
C ILE A 194 -15.74 4.65 10.40
N LEU A 195 -14.56 4.50 11.02
CA LEU A 195 -13.77 5.63 11.49
C LEU A 195 -13.44 6.58 10.33
N SER A 196 -13.05 6.05 9.16
CA SER A 196 -12.77 6.88 7.99
C SER A 196 -14.01 7.61 7.47
N THR A 197 -15.18 6.95 7.44
CA THR A 197 -16.44 7.61 7.09
C THR A 197 -16.74 8.77 8.04
N LEU A 198 -16.55 8.56 9.36
CA LEU A 198 -16.76 9.61 10.36
C LEU A 198 -15.73 10.73 10.25
N MET A 199 -14.49 10.43 9.89
CA MET A 199 -13.44 11.44 9.67
C MET A 199 -13.65 12.27 8.41
N LEU A 200 -14.30 11.72 7.38
CA LEU A 200 -14.64 12.42 6.14
C LEU A 200 -15.91 13.28 6.28
N TRP A 201 -16.80 12.94 7.22
CA TRP A 201 -18.07 13.65 7.43
C TRP A 201 -17.93 15.18 7.66
N PRO A 202 -16.97 15.68 8.45
CA PRO A 202 -16.72 17.11 8.58
C PRO A 202 -16.44 17.84 7.27
N PHE A 203 -15.77 17.19 6.31
CA PHE A 203 -15.44 17.79 5.01
C PHE A 203 -16.69 18.02 4.15
N PHE A 204 -17.76 17.27 4.41
CA PHE A 204 -19.05 17.40 3.72
C PHE A 204 -20.10 18.13 4.57
N GLY A 205 -19.67 18.84 5.64
CA GLY A 205 -20.49 19.82 6.36
C GLY A 205 -21.27 19.30 7.57
N LEU A 206 -20.89 18.16 8.16
CA LEU A 206 -21.51 17.61 9.40
C LEU A 206 -23.05 17.48 9.34
N SER A 207 -23.61 17.29 8.15
CA SER A 207 -25.05 17.12 7.92
C SER A 207 -25.39 15.67 7.55
N GLU A 208 -26.66 15.29 7.59
CA GLU A 208 -27.11 13.95 7.13
C GLU A 208 -26.67 13.68 5.68
N ARG A 209 -26.81 14.69 4.80
CA ARG A 209 -26.34 14.61 3.40
C ARG A 209 -24.81 14.44 3.32
N GLY A 210 -24.08 15.13 4.19
CA GLY A 210 -22.63 14.98 4.27
C GLY A 210 -22.20 13.59 4.75
N LEU A 211 -22.93 13.01 5.71
CA LEU A 211 -22.70 11.64 6.18
C LEU A 211 -22.99 10.63 5.07
N MET A 212 -24.09 10.82 4.32
CA MET A 212 -24.42 10.03 3.14
C MET A 212 -23.29 10.07 2.10
N ILE A 213 -22.83 11.26 1.70
CA ILE A 213 -21.72 11.40 0.73
C ILE A 213 -20.46 10.70 1.23
N SER A 214 -20.11 10.87 2.51
CA SER A 214 -18.96 10.20 3.13
C SER A 214 -19.08 8.67 3.08
N ALA A 215 -20.26 8.14 3.38
CA ALA A 215 -20.53 6.70 3.33
C ALA A 215 -20.46 6.18 1.89
N LEU A 216 -21.08 6.87 0.92
CA LEU A 216 -21.02 6.53 -0.50
C LEU A 216 -19.58 6.55 -1.02
N LEU A 217 -18.79 7.56 -0.68
CA LEU A 217 -17.37 7.62 -1.03
C LEU A 217 -16.59 6.45 -0.43
N THR A 218 -16.85 6.09 0.82
CA THR A 218 -16.23 4.92 1.46
C THR A 218 -16.57 3.63 0.71
N ILE A 219 -17.83 3.45 0.29
CA ILE A 219 -18.26 2.30 -0.52
C ILE A 219 -17.56 2.29 -1.89
N VAL A 220 -17.46 3.44 -2.55
CA VAL A 220 -16.76 3.56 -3.85
C VAL A 220 -15.28 3.20 -3.72
N ILE A 221 -14.60 3.66 -2.66
CA ILE A 221 -13.21 3.26 -2.36
C ILE A 221 -13.13 1.73 -2.21
N LEU A 222 -14.05 1.12 -1.44
CA LEU A 222 -14.06 -0.34 -1.26
C LEU A 222 -14.28 -1.09 -2.59
N LEU A 223 -15.17 -0.60 -3.45
CA LEU A 223 -15.41 -1.19 -4.78
C LEU A 223 -14.18 -1.07 -5.68
N HIS A 224 -13.47 0.06 -5.60
CA HIS A 224 -12.23 0.27 -6.33
C HIS A 224 -11.13 -0.70 -5.85
N GLU A 225 -10.88 -0.75 -4.54
CA GLU A 225 -9.89 -1.67 -3.98
C GLU A 225 -10.24 -3.15 -4.19
N PHE A 226 -11.53 -3.48 -4.20
CA PHE A 226 -12.00 -4.81 -4.56
C PHE A 226 -11.59 -5.17 -6.00
N GLY A 227 -11.56 -4.20 -6.91
CA GLY A 227 -11.05 -4.38 -8.26
C GLY A 227 -9.59 -4.83 -8.30
N HIS A 228 -8.71 -4.16 -7.56
CA HIS A 228 -7.32 -4.60 -7.39
C HIS A 228 -7.25 -6.00 -6.78
N MET A 229 -8.04 -6.28 -5.75
CA MET A 229 -8.08 -7.59 -5.10
C MET A 229 -8.50 -8.71 -6.04
N ALA A 230 -9.51 -8.48 -6.88
CA ALA A 230 -9.95 -9.42 -7.89
C ALA A 230 -8.82 -9.70 -8.90
N ALA A 231 -8.11 -8.67 -9.35
CA ALA A 231 -6.96 -8.81 -10.24
C ALA A 231 -5.83 -9.63 -9.60
N TYR A 232 -5.43 -9.30 -8.37
CA TYR A 232 -4.40 -10.07 -7.65
C TYR A 232 -4.78 -11.55 -7.53
N ARG A 233 -6.04 -11.87 -7.24
CA ARG A 233 -6.50 -13.26 -7.19
C ARG A 233 -6.47 -13.93 -8.56
N ALA A 234 -6.86 -13.23 -9.62
CA ALA A 234 -6.79 -13.75 -10.99
C ALA A 234 -5.35 -14.06 -11.43
N PHE A 235 -4.36 -13.29 -10.97
CA PHE A 235 -2.94 -13.56 -11.21
C PHE A 235 -2.30 -14.54 -10.20
N GLY A 236 -3.09 -15.21 -9.36
CA GLY A 236 -2.61 -16.27 -8.48
C GLY A 236 -1.97 -15.81 -7.18
N HIS A 237 -2.25 -14.59 -6.71
CA HIS A 237 -1.86 -14.19 -5.35
C HIS A 237 -2.71 -14.95 -4.31
N THR A 238 -2.05 -15.78 -3.51
CA THR A 238 -2.71 -16.68 -2.54
C THR A 238 -3.25 -15.95 -1.30
N HIS A 239 -2.62 -14.84 -0.92
CA HIS A 239 -2.95 -14.08 0.27
C HIS A 239 -3.13 -12.59 -0.06
N VAL A 240 -4.27 -12.24 -0.63
CA VAL A 240 -4.64 -10.85 -0.90
C VAL A 240 -5.33 -10.25 0.32
N ARG A 241 -4.93 -9.04 0.71
CA ARG A 241 -5.48 -8.34 1.87
C ARG A 241 -5.88 -6.93 1.48
N LEU A 242 -7.04 -6.51 1.97
CA LEU A 242 -7.46 -5.12 1.97
C LEU A 242 -7.09 -4.50 3.31
N MET A 243 -6.38 -3.39 3.29
CA MET A 243 -6.08 -2.60 4.47
C MET A 243 -6.64 -1.20 4.29
N PHE A 244 -7.61 -0.84 5.13
CA PHE A 244 -8.16 0.50 5.19
C PHE A 244 -7.27 1.38 6.07
N ILE A 245 -6.73 2.46 5.51
CA ILE A 245 -5.94 3.45 6.23
C ILE A 245 -6.80 4.71 6.39
N PRO A 246 -7.12 5.12 7.64
CA PRO A 246 -7.88 6.34 7.88
C PRO A 246 -7.27 7.52 7.13
N LEU A 247 -8.11 8.33 6.50
CA LEU A 247 -7.76 9.52 5.71
C LEU A 247 -7.00 9.28 4.40
N LEU A 248 -6.28 8.17 4.25
CA LEU A 248 -5.50 7.85 3.05
C LEU A 248 -6.31 7.05 2.02
N GLY A 249 -7.28 6.24 2.48
CA GLY A 249 -8.09 5.36 1.66
C GLY A 249 -7.81 3.87 1.93
N GLY A 250 -8.35 3.00 1.09
CA GLY A 250 -8.01 1.58 1.12
C GLY A 250 -6.71 1.31 0.36
N ILE A 251 -6.01 0.24 0.74
CA ILE A 251 -4.87 -0.29 -0.01
C ILE A 251 -5.06 -1.81 -0.13
N ALA A 252 -5.17 -2.29 -1.35
CA ALA A 252 -5.11 -3.71 -1.66
C ALA A 252 -3.64 -4.17 -1.81
N ILE A 253 -3.26 -5.17 -1.02
CA ILE A 253 -1.90 -5.72 -0.96
C ILE A 253 -1.92 -7.16 -1.48
N GLY A 254 -1.18 -7.42 -2.56
CA GLY A 254 -0.92 -8.76 -3.08
C GLY A 254 0.09 -9.53 -2.23
N SER A 255 0.05 -10.87 -2.30
CA SER A 255 0.96 -11.73 -1.52
C SER A 255 2.42 -11.77 -2.00
N ARG A 256 2.67 -11.41 -3.26
CA ARG A 256 3.99 -11.39 -3.91
C ARG A 256 4.15 -10.09 -4.71
N PRO A 257 5.39 -9.68 -5.04
CA PRO A 257 5.62 -8.66 -6.06
C PRO A 257 5.08 -9.07 -7.44
N TYR A 258 4.87 -8.08 -8.32
CA TYR A 258 4.43 -8.31 -9.69
C TYR A 258 5.48 -9.08 -10.50
N ALA A 259 5.03 -10.05 -11.29
CA ALA A 259 5.86 -10.91 -12.13
C ALA A 259 6.23 -10.22 -13.45
N ASN A 260 5.30 -9.48 -14.07
CA ASN A 260 5.50 -8.81 -15.35
C ASN A 260 4.74 -7.49 -15.43
N ARG A 261 5.00 -6.70 -16.48
CA ARG A 261 4.35 -5.40 -16.67
C ARG A 261 2.87 -5.50 -17.03
N PHE A 262 2.43 -6.60 -17.64
CA PHE A 262 1.02 -6.84 -17.93
C PHE A 262 0.20 -6.98 -16.64
N GLU A 263 0.73 -7.71 -15.66
CA GLU A 263 0.14 -7.85 -14.32
C GLU A 263 0.05 -6.50 -13.61
N VAL A 264 1.12 -5.69 -13.65
CA VAL A 264 1.11 -4.32 -13.08
C VAL A 264 -0.01 -3.49 -13.70
N ALA A 265 -0.08 -3.46 -15.02
CA ALA A 265 -1.03 -2.63 -15.74
C ALA A 265 -2.48 -3.10 -15.54
N THR A 266 -2.71 -4.41 -15.55
CA THR A 266 -4.03 -4.99 -15.34
C THR A 266 -4.49 -4.78 -13.89
N CYS A 267 -3.62 -5.03 -12.90
CA CYS A 267 -3.95 -4.80 -11.50
C CYS A 267 -4.29 -3.33 -11.24
N ALA A 268 -3.51 -2.38 -11.76
CA ALA A 268 -3.83 -0.95 -11.67
C ALA A 268 -5.16 -0.62 -12.36
N LEU A 269 -5.37 -1.11 -13.59
CA LEU A 269 -6.60 -0.83 -14.35
C LEU A 269 -7.85 -1.39 -13.66
N MET A 270 -7.78 -2.57 -13.04
CA MET A 270 -8.95 -3.25 -12.48
C MET A 270 -9.59 -2.52 -11.31
N GLY A 271 -8.89 -1.61 -10.62
CA GLY A 271 -9.51 -0.77 -9.58
C GLY A 271 -10.70 0.02 -10.13
N SER A 272 -10.47 0.74 -11.23
CA SER A 272 -11.55 1.43 -11.96
C SER A 272 -12.32 0.53 -12.92
N GLY A 273 -11.69 -0.51 -13.47
CA GLY A 273 -12.29 -1.41 -14.45
C GLY A 273 -13.44 -2.24 -13.88
N MET A 274 -13.28 -2.82 -12.69
CA MET A 274 -14.33 -3.64 -12.07
C MET A 274 -15.56 -2.80 -11.70
N SER A 275 -15.34 -1.60 -11.16
CA SER A 275 -16.41 -0.69 -10.78
C SER A 275 -17.11 -0.05 -12.01
N ALA A 276 -16.46 -0.03 -13.18
CA ALA A 276 -17.07 0.43 -14.43
C ALA A 276 -18.27 -0.42 -14.87
N PHE A 277 -18.29 -1.74 -14.59
CA PHE A 277 -19.42 -2.61 -14.93
C PHE A 277 -20.72 -2.23 -14.21
N LEU A 278 -20.64 -1.53 -13.08
CA LEU A 278 -21.83 -1.04 -12.37
C LEU A 278 -22.49 0.12 -13.11
N VAL A 279 -21.74 0.93 -13.84
CA VAL A 279 -22.27 2.17 -14.46
C VAL A 279 -23.41 1.86 -15.44
N PRO A 280 -23.26 0.99 -16.47
CA PRO A 280 -24.36 0.69 -17.39
C PRO A 280 -25.59 0.08 -16.70
N ALA A 281 -25.37 -0.77 -15.70
CA ALA A 281 -26.45 -1.41 -14.96
C ALA A 281 -27.27 -0.40 -14.15
N LEU A 282 -26.59 0.51 -13.44
CA LEU A 282 -27.23 1.54 -12.63
C LEU A 282 -27.93 2.61 -13.48
N THR A 283 -27.35 2.98 -14.63
CA THR A 283 -27.98 3.93 -15.54
C THR A 283 -29.20 3.32 -16.24
N ALA A 284 -29.13 2.04 -16.64
CA ALA A 284 -30.29 1.33 -17.16
C ALA A 284 -31.41 1.18 -16.11
N ALA A 285 -31.04 0.91 -14.85
CA ALA A 285 -31.99 0.82 -13.73
C ALA A 285 -32.69 2.17 -13.47
N ASP A 286 -31.96 3.29 -13.44
CA ASP A 286 -32.56 4.62 -13.30
C ASP A 286 -33.52 4.93 -14.47
N GLN A 287 -33.10 4.68 -15.71
CA GLN A 287 -33.93 4.93 -16.89
C GLN A 287 -35.23 4.12 -16.85
N SER A 288 -35.13 2.83 -16.53
CA SER A 288 -36.28 1.91 -16.47
C SER A 288 -37.25 2.32 -15.37
N ALA A 289 -36.73 2.66 -14.19
CA ALA A 289 -37.58 3.01 -13.07
C ALA A 289 -38.25 4.37 -13.22
N ARG A 290 -37.63 5.33 -13.92
CA ARG A 290 -38.27 6.58 -14.31
C ARG A 290 -39.39 6.35 -15.32
N ALA A 291 -39.16 5.49 -16.32
CA ALA A 291 -40.19 5.12 -17.29
C ALA A 291 -41.42 4.50 -16.59
N LEU A 292 -41.18 3.73 -15.53
CA LEU A 292 -42.23 3.07 -14.73
C LEU A 292 -42.73 3.92 -13.54
N ARG A 293 -42.22 5.14 -13.33
CA ARG A 293 -42.53 6.03 -12.17
C ARG A 293 -42.36 5.36 -10.79
N LEU A 294 -41.38 4.47 -10.66
CA LEU A 294 -41.18 3.65 -9.45
C LEU A 294 -40.32 4.30 -8.36
N PHE A 295 -39.46 5.27 -8.70
CA PHE A 295 -38.55 5.90 -7.74
C PHE A 295 -38.84 7.40 -7.58
N GLY A 296 -39.41 7.77 -6.44
CA GLY A 296 -39.40 9.15 -5.94
C GLY A 296 -38.08 9.47 -5.21
N ASP A 297 -37.93 8.95 -3.99
CA ASP A 297 -36.87 9.34 -3.04
C ASP A 297 -35.45 8.78 -3.33
N ILE A 298 -35.30 7.70 -4.09
CA ILE A 298 -33.99 7.03 -4.28
C ILE A 298 -33.15 7.70 -5.40
N SER A 299 -33.78 8.53 -6.23
CA SER A 299 -33.15 9.14 -7.41
C SER A 299 -31.93 10.01 -7.06
N GLY A 300 -32.03 10.84 -6.01
CA GLY A 300 -30.93 11.68 -5.53
C GLY A 300 -29.71 10.90 -5.05
N PRO A 301 -29.85 9.98 -4.08
CA PRO A 301 -28.74 9.14 -3.60
C PRO A 301 -28.10 8.29 -4.70
N LEU A 302 -28.88 7.75 -5.65
CA LEU A 302 -28.35 6.97 -6.77
C LEU A 302 -27.49 7.84 -7.70
N MET A 303 -27.97 9.05 -8.06
CA MET A 303 -27.17 9.96 -8.88
C MET A 303 -25.92 10.44 -8.14
N ALA A 304 -26.01 10.71 -6.84
CA ALA A 304 -24.85 11.03 -6.01
C ALA A 304 -23.84 9.88 -6.00
N PHE A 305 -24.30 8.64 -5.88
CA PHE A 305 -23.44 7.46 -5.94
C PHE A 305 -22.76 7.33 -7.32
N LEU A 306 -23.51 7.47 -8.43
CA LEU A 306 -22.94 7.45 -9.79
C LEU A 306 -21.90 8.55 -10.02
N LEU A 307 -22.17 9.76 -9.52
CA LEU A 307 -21.24 10.88 -9.61
C LEU A 307 -19.95 10.58 -8.84
N ILE A 308 -20.05 10.12 -7.60
CA ILE A 308 -18.88 9.79 -6.77
C ILE A 308 -18.11 8.61 -7.37
N LEU A 309 -18.81 7.57 -7.83
CA LEU A 309 -18.24 6.40 -8.49
C LEU A 309 -17.43 6.79 -9.72
N GLY A 310 -18.03 7.59 -10.62
CA GLY A 310 -17.37 8.05 -11.84
C GLY A 310 -16.21 9.00 -11.54
N ALA A 311 -16.42 10.00 -10.69
CA ALA A 311 -15.41 11.01 -10.38
C ALA A 311 -14.19 10.40 -9.67
N PHE A 312 -14.40 9.54 -8.66
CA PHE A 312 -13.32 8.89 -7.95
C PHE A 312 -12.46 8.01 -8.87
N ASN A 313 -13.10 7.25 -9.75
CA ASN A 313 -12.37 6.40 -10.70
C ASN A 313 -11.67 7.21 -11.80
N LEU A 314 -12.26 8.31 -12.29
CA LEU A 314 -11.56 9.21 -13.21
C LEU A 314 -10.33 9.87 -12.57
N LEU A 315 -10.43 10.27 -11.30
CA LEU A 315 -9.28 10.79 -10.56
C LEU A 315 -8.17 9.73 -10.45
N ASN A 316 -8.52 8.47 -10.16
CA ASN A 316 -7.54 7.37 -10.14
C ASN A 316 -6.99 7.01 -11.53
N LEU A 317 -7.70 7.34 -12.60
CA LEU A 317 -7.24 7.20 -13.97
C LEU A 317 -6.40 8.38 -14.47
N LEU A 318 -6.11 9.38 -13.63
CA LEU A 318 -5.22 10.48 -14.02
C LEU A 318 -3.80 9.96 -14.34
N PRO A 319 -3.11 10.56 -15.32
CA PRO A 319 -1.80 10.12 -15.80
C PRO A 319 -0.64 10.53 -14.87
N MET A 320 -0.76 10.20 -13.58
CA MET A 320 0.17 10.60 -12.52
C MET A 320 0.88 9.41 -11.88
N HIS A 321 2.02 9.64 -11.23
CA HIS A 321 2.85 8.54 -10.74
C HIS A 321 2.13 7.58 -9.76
N ARG A 322 1.37 8.15 -8.83
CA ARG A 322 0.70 7.43 -7.73
C ARG A 322 -0.68 6.89 -8.08
N PHE A 323 -1.26 7.34 -9.18
CA PHE A 323 -2.60 6.97 -9.62
C PHE A 323 -2.52 5.85 -10.67
N ASP A 324 -3.55 5.02 -10.74
CA ASP A 324 -3.59 3.83 -11.59
C ASP A 324 -3.44 4.15 -13.07
N GLY A 325 -4.10 5.19 -13.57
CA GLY A 325 -4.01 5.57 -14.97
C GLY A 325 -2.58 5.86 -15.40
N GLY A 326 -1.80 6.54 -14.56
CA GLY A 326 -0.38 6.73 -14.81
C GLY A 326 0.44 5.45 -14.68
N GLN A 327 0.08 4.52 -13.77
CA GLN A 327 0.72 3.20 -13.72
C GLN A 327 0.49 2.42 -15.03
N VAL A 328 -0.73 2.43 -15.55
CA VAL A 328 -1.11 1.81 -16.82
C VAL A 328 -0.36 2.44 -18.00
N LEU A 329 -0.38 3.78 -18.12
CA LEU A 329 0.28 4.50 -19.22
C LEU A 329 1.76 4.18 -19.33
N ARG A 330 2.48 4.05 -18.20
CA ARG A 330 3.91 3.72 -18.18
C ARG A 330 4.23 2.33 -18.71
N GLN A 331 3.29 1.39 -18.56
CA GLN A 331 3.47 0.05 -19.09
C GLN A 331 3.11 0.00 -20.58
N VAL A 332 2.07 0.71 -20.99
CA VAL A 332 1.60 0.75 -22.39
C VAL A 332 2.55 1.55 -23.30
N PHE A 333 3.00 2.73 -22.86
CA PHE A 333 3.82 3.65 -23.63
C PHE A 333 5.26 3.70 -23.10
N ARG A 334 6.21 3.22 -23.91
CA ARG A 334 7.63 3.14 -23.52
C ARG A 334 8.44 4.40 -23.84
N GLY A 335 8.11 5.06 -24.94
CA GLY A 335 8.83 6.27 -25.37
C GLY A 335 8.39 7.47 -24.54
N ARG A 336 9.34 8.25 -24.02
CA ARG A 336 9.04 9.48 -23.27
C ARG A 336 8.07 10.40 -24.04
N GLY A 337 8.28 10.56 -25.34
CA GLY A 337 7.38 11.33 -26.21
C GLY A 337 5.97 10.74 -26.30
N SER A 338 5.85 9.43 -26.58
CA SER A 338 4.54 8.75 -26.64
C SER A 338 3.79 8.75 -25.31
N GLN A 339 4.51 8.61 -24.20
CA GLN A 339 3.93 8.64 -22.87
C GLN A 339 3.47 10.06 -22.52
N MET A 340 4.26 11.08 -22.85
CA MET A 340 3.87 12.49 -22.66
C MET A 340 2.62 12.82 -23.49
N ALA A 341 2.58 12.43 -24.77
CA ALA A 341 1.42 12.63 -25.62
C ALA A 341 0.18 11.91 -25.07
N ALA A 342 0.30 10.65 -24.64
CA ALA A 342 -0.79 9.92 -24.02
C ALA A 342 -1.28 10.57 -22.71
N SER A 343 -0.36 11.04 -21.86
CA SER A 343 -0.70 11.78 -20.64
C SER A 343 -1.43 13.09 -20.94
N MET A 344 -1.00 13.84 -21.96
CA MET A 344 -1.64 15.09 -22.37
C MET A 344 -3.05 14.84 -22.92
N LEU A 345 -3.21 13.82 -23.77
CA LEU A 345 -4.52 13.41 -24.30
C LEU A 345 -5.47 13.00 -23.18
N LEU A 346 -5.02 12.15 -22.25
CA LEU A 346 -5.82 11.70 -21.13
C LEU A 346 -6.24 12.85 -20.21
N THR A 347 -5.31 13.74 -19.91
CA THR A 347 -5.60 14.95 -19.13
C THR A 347 -6.61 15.83 -19.87
N GLY A 348 -6.47 16.01 -21.19
CA GLY A 348 -7.40 16.76 -22.02
C GLY A 348 -8.82 16.19 -22.00
N VAL A 349 -8.98 14.87 -22.08
CA VAL A 349 -10.28 14.19 -21.97
C VAL A 349 -10.93 14.45 -20.60
N ILE A 350 -10.17 14.33 -19.52
CA ILE A 350 -10.69 14.56 -18.16
C ILE A 350 -11.06 16.04 -17.95
N LEU A 351 -10.26 16.97 -18.46
CA LEU A 351 -10.58 18.41 -18.43
C LEU A 351 -11.83 18.72 -19.27
N TRP A 352 -11.99 18.08 -20.42
CA TRP A 352 -13.18 18.23 -21.25
C TRP A 352 -14.43 17.71 -20.55
N ILE A 353 -14.37 16.58 -19.85
CA ILE A 353 -15.48 16.07 -19.01
C ILE A 353 -15.83 17.12 -17.95
N GLY A 354 -14.82 17.65 -17.24
CA GLY A 354 -15.02 18.70 -16.24
C GLY A 354 -15.67 19.97 -16.80
N TRP A 355 -15.23 20.43 -17.96
CA TRP A 355 -15.86 21.55 -18.67
C TRP A 355 -17.30 21.25 -19.08
N ARG A 356 -17.56 20.03 -19.61
CA ARG A 356 -18.89 19.61 -20.06
C ARG A 356 -19.92 19.61 -18.93
N ILE A 357 -19.53 19.25 -17.71
CA ILE A 357 -20.40 19.28 -16.53
C ILE A 357 -20.49 20.66 -15.86
N GLY A 358 -19.92 21.70 -16.46
CA GLY A 358 -20.03 23.08 -16.00
C GLY A 358 -18.99 23.53 -14.97
N VAL A 359 -17.88 22.80 -14.78
CA VAL A 359 -16.79 23.29 -13.91
C VAL A 359 -16.19 24.55 -14.54
N PRO A 360 -16.08 25.67 -13.79
CA PRO A 360 -15.56 26.92 -14.34
C PRO A 360 -14.10 26.75 -14.77
N PRO A 361 -13.64 27.45 -15.83
CA PRO A 361 -12.26 27.33 -16.33
C PRO A 361 -11.20 27.55 -15.24
N MET A 362 -11.42 28.47 -14.31
CA MET A 362 -10.51 28.70 -13.18
C MET A 362 -10.39 27.47 -12.27
N GLY A 363 -11.48 26.75 -12.03
CA GLY A 363 -11.48 25.50 -11.26
C GLY A 363 -10.71 24.39 -11.98
N LEU A 364 -10.87 24.27 -13.29
CA LEU A 364 -10.11 23.33 -14.12
C LEU A 364 -8.61 23.64 -14.12
N MET A 365 -8.24 24.91 -14.24
CA MET A 365 -6.84 25.35 -14.17
C MET A 365 -6.23 25.12 -12.78
N ALA A 366 -6.99 25.38 -11.72
CA ALA A 366 -6.56 25.09 -10.35
C ALA A 366 -6.34 23.58 -10.13
N ALA A 367 -7.25 22.73 -10.60
CA ALA A 367 -7.10 21.28 -10.53
C ALA A 367 -5.86 20.81 -11.31
N LEU A 368 -5.67 21.31 -12.54
CA LEU A 368 -4.49 21.02 -13.35
C LEU A 368 -3.20 21.42 -12.63
N ALA A 369 -3.14 22.61 -12.04
CA ALA A 369 -1.97 23.10 -11.30
C ALA A 369 -1.65 22.23 -10.07
N VAL A 370 -2.67 21.78 -9.33
CA VAL A 370 -2.48 20.86 -8.20
C VAL A 370 -1.92 19.53 -8.70
N PHE A 371 -2.48 18.98 -9.79
CA PHE A 371 -2.03 17.68 -10.33
C PHE A 371 -0.63 17.74 -10.92
N THR A 372 -0.26 18.82 -11.61
CA THR A 372 1.12 19.00 -12.10
C THR A 372 2.11 19.08 -10.94
N LEU A 373 1.79 19.83 -9.88
CA LEU A 373 2.61 19.89 -8.68
C LEU A 373 2.75 18.51 -8.02
N MET A 374 1.65 17.76 -7.87
CA MET A 374 1.68 16.40 -7.32
C MET A 374 2.54 15.45 -8.17
N SER A 375 2.52 15.60 -9.50
CA SER A 375 3.33 14.79 -10.40
C SER A 375 4.83 15.05 -10.28
N LEU A 376 5.24 16.23 -9.80
CA LEU A 376 6.65 16.55 -9.54
C LEU A 376 7.16 15.93 -8.23
N ILE A 377 6.27 15.57 -7.31
CA ILE A 377 6.61 14.91 -6.03
C ILE A 377 6.86 13.42 -6.28
N GLY A 378 7.99 13.13 -6.92
CA GLY A 378 8.46 11.76 -7.14
C GLY A 378 8.81 11.04 -5.83
N SER A 379 8.35 9.80 -5.69
CA SER A 379 8.83 8.87 -4.68
C SER A 379 9.53 7.71 -5.37
N ALA A 380 10.82 7.52 -5.08
CA ALA A 380 11.51 6.30 -5.47
C ALA A 380 10.96 5.15 -4.61
N GLY A 381 10.25 4.22 -5.23
CA GLY A 381 9.84 2.95 -4.61
C GLY A 381 11.00 1.96 -4.53
N PRO A 382 10.80 0.82 -3.84
CA PRO A 382 11.76 -0.28 -3.83
C PRO A 382 12.02 -0.77 -5.26
N ARG A 383 13.30 -0.91 -5.63
CA ARG A 383 13.70 -1.41 -6.95
C ARG A 383 13.74 -2.94 -6.92
N PRO A 384 13.02 -3.64 -7.81
CA PRO A 384 13.14 -5.09 -7.93
C PRO A 384 14.55 -5.47 -8.42
N ARG A 385 15.00 -6.68 -8.09
CA ARG A 385 16.32 -7.18 -8.52
C ARG A 385 16.48 -7.20 -10.03
N ASP A 386 15.52 -7.77 -10.73
CA ASP A 386 15.52 -7.79 -12.21
C ASP A 386 14.35 -6.98 -12.77
N GLU A 387 14.53 -6.48 -13.99
CA GLU A 387 13.46 -5.78 -14.70
C GLU A 387 12.26 -6.69 -14.99
N LEU A 388 11.06 -6.09 -14.98
CA LEU A 388 9.83 -6.79 -15.30
C LEU A 388 9.75 -7.08 -16.80
N ALA A 389 9.36 -8.32 -17.14
CA ALA A 389 9.08 -8.74 -18.51
C ALA A 389 8.06 -7.81 -19.17
N ASP A 390 8.30 -7.49 -20.44
CA ASP A 390 7.49 -6.53 -21.18
C ASP A 390 6.13 -7.09 -21.60
N LEU A 391 5.20 -6.19 -21.93
CA LEU A 391 3.94 -6.54 -22.56
C LEU A 391 4.17 -6.96 -24.00
N THR A 392 3.55 -8.08 -24.38
CA THR A 392 3.32 -8.43 -25.77
C THR A 392 2.43 -7.37 -26.45
N PRO A 393 2.43 -7.27 -27.80
CA PRO A 393 1.56 -6.33 -28.51
C PRO A 393 0.06 -6.52 -28.19
N ALA A 394 -0.39 -7.77 -28.07
CA ALA A 394 -1.78 -8.09 -27.74
C ALA A 394 -2.17 -7.63 -26.32
N GLU A 395 -1.32 -7.92 -25.32
CA GLU A 395 -1.52 -7.47 -23.94
C GLU A 395 -1.54 -5.94 -23.86
N ARG A 396 -0.69 -5.26 -24.62
CA ARG A 396 -0.63 -3.80 -24.68
C ARG A 396 -1.92 -3.21 -25.24
N LEU A 397 -2.45 -3.80 -26.32
CA LEU A 397 -3.75 -3.39 -26.88
C LEU A 397 -4.89 -3.65 -25.90
N LEU A 398 -4.92 -4.82 -25.26
CA LEU A 398 -5.95 -5.18 -24.28
C LEU A 398 -6.01 -4.17 -23.13
N VAL A 399 -4.86 -3.87 -22.52
CA VAL A 399 -4.76 -2.89 -21.43
C VAL A 399 -5.11 -1.49 -21.93
N GLY A 400 -4.64 -1.11 -23.12
CA GLY A 400 -4.94 0.19 -23.72
C GLY A 400 -6.44 0.40 -23.99
N PHE A 401 -7.12 -0.58 -24.57
CA PHE A 401 -8.57 -0.54 -24.78
C PHE A 401 -9.34 -0.59 -23.47
N GLY A 402 -8.87 -1.37 -22.49
CA GLY A 402 -9.46 -1.39 -21.16
C GLY A 402 -9.37 -0.03 -20.46
N LEU A 403 -8.23 0.66 -20.58
CA LEU A 403 -8.08 2.03 -20.08
C LEU A 403 -9.06 2.99 -20.75
N PHE A 404 -9.13 2.97 -22.09
CA PHE A 404 -10.07 3.78 -22.85
C PHE A 404 -11.52 3.54 -22.41
N ALA A 405 -11.93 2.27 -22.32
CA ALA A 405 -13.27 1.90 -21.88
C ALA A 405 -13.57 2.40 -20.46
N ALA A 406 -12.64 2.23 -19.50
CA ALA A 406 -12.82 2.70 -18.14
C ALA A 406 -13.02 4.23 -18.08
N ILE A 407 -12.23 5.00 -18.85
CA ILE A 407 -12.37 6.46 -18.93
C ILE A 407 -13.73 6.83 -19.54
N SER A 408 -14.12 6.20 -20.65
CA SER A 408 -15.38 6.50 -21.33
C SER A 408 -16.59 6.19 -20.45
N ILE A 409 -16.60 5.05 -19.76
CA ILE A 409 -17.71 4.63 -18.91
C ILE A 409 -17.82 5.53 -17.68
N HIS A 410 -16.72 5.83 -16.98
CA HIS A 410 -16.76 6.70 -15.81
C HIS A 410 -17.01 8.17 -16.19
N GLY A 411 -16.50 8.62 -17.34
CA GLY A 411 -16.85 9.92 -17.93
C GLY A 411 -18.33 10.05 -18.22
N TYR A 412 -18.94 9.01 -18.82
CA TYR A 412 -20.38 8.94 -19.01
C TYR A 412 -21.14 8.98 -17.69
N ALA A 413 -20.70 8.23 -16.65
CA ALA A 413 -21.34 8.25 -15.33
C ALA A 413 -21.39 9.65 -14.72
N VAL A 414 -20.27 10.39 -14.79
CA VAL A 414 -20.18 11.76 -14.27
C VAL A 414 -21.10 12.70 -15.03
N ILE A 415 -21.06 12.68 -16.37
CA ILE A 415 -21.92 13.54 -17.21
C ILE A 415 -23.39 13.22 -16.93
N TYR A 416 -23.76 11.94 -16.95
CA TYR A 416 -25.12 11.48 -16.73
C TYR A 416 -25.66 11.90 -15.36
N ALA A 417 -24.88 11.72 -14.30
CA ALA A 417 -25.29 12.09 -12.96
C ALA A 417 -25.39 13.62 -12.78
N CYS A 418 -24.43 14.39 -13.33
CA CYS A 418 -24.46 15.85 -13.27
C CYS A 418 -25.64 16.45 -14.04
N ASP A 419 -25.89 15.99 -15.27
CA ASP A 419 -27.03 16.44 -16.08
C ASP A 419 -28.38 16.17 -15.37
N ARG A 420 -28.42 15.21 -14.43
CA ARG A 420 -29.64 14.85 -13.68
C ARG A 420 -29.75 15.49 -12.30
N LEU A 421 -28.64 15.91 -11.72
CA LEU A 421 -28.59 16.57 -10.41
C LEU A 421 -28.68 18.08 -10.52
N PHE A 422 -28.13 18.64 -11.60
CA PHE A 422 -27.95 20.09 -11.77
C PHE A 422 -28.55 20.66 -13.06
N GLY A 423 -28.93 19.80 -14.01
CA GLY A 423 -29.71 20.17 -15.19
C GLY A 423 -31.19 19.98 -14.94
#